data_AF-A0A432I0T1-F1
#
_entry.id   AF-A0A432I0T1-F1
#
_cell.length_a   1.000
_cell.length_b   1.000
_cell.length_c   1.000
_cell.angle_alpha   90.00
_cell.angle_beta   90.00
_cell.angle_gamma   90.00
#
_symmetry.space_group_name_H-M   'P 1'
#
loop_
_entity.id
_entity.type
_entity.pdbx_description
1 polymer ?
#
loop_
_entity_poly.entity_id
_entity_poly.type
_entity_poly.pdbx_seq_one_letter_code
_entity_poly.pdbx_strand_id
1 'polypeptide(L)'
;MKASILYGGTDIRLEELPTPEPGPGEVLIRVRPGGVCGSDLHPYRSSSLMEPHERGHELAGEIVALDDGVTNLTIGQLVGIEAEHLLGCGD
;
A
#
# COMPACT_ATOMS: atom_id res chain seq x y z
N MET A 1 4.64 10.99 -2.32
CA MET A 1 3.34 10.35 -2.55
C MET A 1 2.57 10.42 -1.25
N LYS A 2 1.25 10.59 -1.32
CA LYS A 2 0.41 10.61 -0.12
C LYS A 2 0.15 9.20 0.39
N ALA A 3 0.35 8.98 1.68
CA ALA A 3 0.05 7.73 2.37
C ALA A 3 -0.79 8.00 3.63
N SER A 4 -1.68 7.08 3.98
CA SER A 4 -2.39 7.11 5.27
C SER A 4 -1.63 6.29 6.30
N ILE A 5 -1.15 6.95 7.35
CA ILE A 5 -0.36 6.33 8.42
C ILE A 5 -1.20 6.29 9.70
N LEU A 6 -1.32 5.10 10.28
CA LEU A 6 -1.97 4.91 11.58
C LEU A 6 -0.91 4.96 12.69
N TYR A 7 -1.03 5.94 13.58
CA TYR A 7 -0.14 6.13 14.74
C TYR A 7 -0.62 5.41 16.01
N GLY A 8 -1.75 4.70 15.92
CA GLY A 8 -2.41 4.03 17.04
C GLY A 8 -3.66 4.74 17.51
N GLY A 9 -4.60 3.96 18.05
CA GLY A 9 -5.95 4.44 18.37
C GLY A 9 -6.56 5.16 17.17
N THR A 10 -7.21 6.30 17.44
CA THR A 10 -7.95 7.07 16.44
C THR A 10 -7.10 8.05 15.63
N ASP A 11 -5.77 7.94 15.68
CA ASP A 11 -4.85 8.87 15.04
C ASP A 11 -4.38 8.35 13.68
N ILE A 12 -5.11 8.72 12.62
CA ILE A 12 -4.72 8.48 11.24
C ILE A 12 -4.33 9.82 10.61
N ARG A 13 -3.16 9.86 9.98
CA ARG A 13 -2.63 11.06 9.33
C ARG A 13 -2.33 10.78 7.87
N LEU A 14 -2.47 11.82 7.05
CA LEU A 14 -1.96 11.82 5.68
C LEU A 14 -0.55 12.38 5.69
N GLU A 15 0.39 11.60 5.18
CA GLU A 15 1.79 11.98 5.07
C GLU A 15 2.29 11.95 3.64
N GLU A 16 3.33 12.72 3.37
CA GLU A 16 4.07 12.66 2.12
C GLU A 16 5.30 11.77 2.32
N LEU A 17 5.32 10.62 1.66
CA LEU A 17 6.44 9.68 1.63
C LEU A 17 7.15 9.72 0.27
N PRO A 18 8.42 9.30 0.17
CA PRO A 18 9.03 9.05 -1.12
C PRO A 18 8.20 8.06 -1.96
N THR A 19 8.20 8.23 -3.27
CA THR A 19 7.67 7.19 -4.15
C THR A 19 8.66 6.04 -4.17
N PRO A 20 8.25 4.78 -3.90
CA PRO A 20 9.16 3.65 -3.93
C PRO A 20 9.58 3.33 -5.37
N GLU A 21 10.73 2.67 -5.51
CA GLU A 21 11.20 2.09 -6.77
C GLU A 21 11.00 0.58 -6.73
N PRO A 22 10.56 -0.07 -7.82
CA PRO A 22 10.38 -1.52 -7.83
C PRO A 22 11.73 -2.22 -7.72
N GLY A 23 11.84 -3.19 -6.80
CA GLY A 23 12.97 -4.10 -6.72
C GLY A 23 12.90 -5.22 -7.76
N PRO A 24 13.90 -6.14 -7.78
CA PRO A 24 13.93 -7.26 -8.72
C PRO A 24 12.66 -8.12 -8.68
N GLY A 25 12.00 -8.30 -9.82
CA GLY A 25 10.74 -9.04 -9.94
C GLY A 25 9.49 -8.29 -9.44
N GLU A 26 9.61 -7.03 -9.02
CA GLU A 26 8.50 -6.24 -8.51
C GLU A 26 7.94 -5.27 -9.56
N VAL A 27 6.75 -4.75 -9.27
CA VAL A 27 6.10 -3.69 -10.05
C VAL A 27 5.69 -2.55 -9.15
N LEU A 28 5.81 -1.32 -9.64
CA LEU A 28 5.26 -0.14 -8.99
C LEU A 28 3.83 0.07 -9.49
N ILE A 29 2.87 0.12 -8.56
CA ILE A 29 1.46 0.32 -8.86
C ILE A 29 1.02 1.69 -8.37
N ARG A 30 0.43 2.48 -9.27
CA ARG A 30 -0.33 3.68 -8.89
C ARG A 30 -1.72 3.25 -8.45
N VAL A 31 -1.93 3.18 -7.14
CA VAL A 31 -3.23 2.88 -6.52
C VAL A 31 -4.24 3.92 -6.97
N ARG A 32 -5.43 3.47 -7.42
CA ARG A 32 -6.55 4.34 -7.79
C ARG A 32 -7.69 4.19 -6.77
N PRO A 33 -8.53 3.13 -6.79
CA PRO A 33 -9.41 2.86 -5.67
C PRO A 33 -8.67 2.07 -4.57
N GLY A 34 -8.87 2.49 -3.33
CA GLY A 34 -8.60 1.70 -2.12
C GLY A 34 -9.88 1.58 -1.31
N GLY A 35 -10.27 0.35 -0.99
CA GLY A 35 -11.36 0.05 -0.07
C GLY A 35 -10.95 0.25 1.38
N VAL A 36 -11.95 0.35 2.26
CA VAL A 36 -11.75 0.34 3.71
C VAL A 36 -12.50 -0.86 4.25
N CYS A 37 -11.76 -1.80 4.82
CA CYS A 37 -12.34 -3.00 5.39
C CYS A 37 -12.72 -2.79 6.86
N GLY A 38 -13.62 -3.61 7.38
CA GLY A 38 -13.90 -3.63 8.82
C GLY A 38 -12.66 -3.99 9.66
N SER A 39 -11.75 -4.80 9.13
CA SER A 39 -10.49 -5.18 9.78
C SER A 39 -9.52 -4.00 9.94
N ASP A 40 -9.61 -2.96 9.10
CA ASP A 40 -8.83 -1.72 9.28
C ASP A 40 -9.26 -0.94 10.52
N LEU A 41 -10.51 -1.14 10.96
CA LEU A 41 -11.04 -0.49 12.16
C LEU A 41 -10.58 -1.16 13.45
N HIS A 42 -10.09 -2.41 13.42
CA HIS A 42 -9.61 -3.11 14.61
C HIS A 42 -8.43 -2.38 15.28
N PRO A 43 -7.32 -2.08 14.57
CA PRO A 43 -6.21 -1.33 15.16
C PRO A 43 -6.58 0.14 15.42
N TYR A 44 -7.41 0.75 14.56
CA TYR A 44 -7.90 2.13 14.75
C TYR A 44 -8.74 2.31 16.03
N ARG A 45 -9.46 1.27 16.46
CA ARG A 45 -10.24 1.30 17.72
C ARG A 45 -9.47 0.76 18.91
N SER A 46 -8.24 0.28 18.70
CA SER A 46 -7.41 -0.28 19.76
C SER A 46 -6.75 0.83 20.58
N SER A 47 -6.72 0.67 21.90
CA SER A 47 -5.92 1.54 22.79
C SER A 47 -4.46 1.10 22.90
N SER A 48 -4.05 0.06 22.19
CA SER A 48 -2.68 -0.45 22.23
C SER A 48 -1.73 0.49 21.49
N LEU A 49 -0.57 0.72 22.11
CA LEU A 49 0.57 1.33 21.42
C LEU A 49 0.99 0.41 20.27
N MET A 50 1.12 0.99 19.08
CA MET A 50 1.60 0.33 17.88
C MET A 50 2.54 1.28 17.17
N GLU A 51 3.56 0.72 16.52
CA GLU A 51 4.41 1.52 15.65
C GLU A 51 3.57 2.08 14.49
N PRO A 52 3.87 3.31 14.04
CA PRO A 52 3.22 3.90 12.89
C PRO A 52 3.35 3.00 11.68
N HIS A 53 2.24 2.70 11.01
CA HIS A 53 2.27 1.85 9.82
C HIS A 53 1.18 2.23 8.82
N GLU A 54 1.46 1.89 7.56
CA GLU A 54 0.52 2.05 6.46
C GLU A 54 -0.68 1.11 6.63
N ARG A 55 -1.84 1.54 6.14
CA ARG A 55 -3.10 0.77 6.15
C ARG A 55 -3.66 0.64 4.74
N GLY A 56 -4.46 -0.41 4.54
CA GLY A 56 -5.15 -0.69 3.29
C GLY A 56 -4.72 -2.02 2.68
N HIS A 57 -5.70 -2.87 2.41
CA HIS A 57 -5.48 -4.20 1.82
C HIS A 57 -6.56 -4.56 0.78
N GLU A 58 -7.38 -3.58 0.40
CA GLU A 58 -8.41 -3.70 -0.63
C GLU A 58 -8.05 -2.77 -1.78
N LEU A 59 -7.02 -3.10 -2.55
CA LEU A 59 -6.39 -2.17 -3.48
C LEU A 59 -6.53 -2.62 -4.94
N ALA A 60 -6.70 -1.65 -5.84
CA ALA A 60 -6.50 -1.84 -7.27
C ALA A 60 -5.81 -0.63 -7.88
N GLY A 61 -5.16 -0.82 -9.01
CA GLY A 61 -4.38 0.24 -9.62
C GLY A 61 -3.88 -0.09 -11.01
N GLU A 62 -2.91 0.71 -11.42
CA GLU A 62 -2.26 0.63 -12.72
C GLU A 62 -0.76 0.48 -12.52
N ILE A 63 -0.12 -0.44 -13.26
CA ILE A 63 1.34 -0.60 -13.24
C ILE A 63 1.98 0.62 -13.92
N VAL A 64 2.92 1.28 -13.23
CA VAL A 64 3.59 2.50 -13.71
C VAL A 64 5.09 2.35 -13.91
N ALA A 65 5.68 1.37 -13.25
CA ALA A 65 7.04 0.91 -13.48
C ALA A 65 7.12 -0.57 -13.12
N LEU A 66 8.11 -1.28 -13.63
CA LEU A 66 8.37 -2.68 -13.35
C LEU A 66 9.86 -2.95 -13.52
N ASP A 67 10.36 -3.93 -12.79
CA ASP A 67 11.70 -4.46 -13.00
C ASP A 67 11.82 -5.17 -14.36
N ASP A 68 13.01 -5.12 -14.97
CA ASP A 68 13.26 -5.71 -16.29
C ASP A 68 13.03 -7.24 -16.33
N GLY A 69 13.10 -7.91 -15.17
CA GLY A 69 12.82 -9.34 -15.04
C GLY A 69 11.33 -9.70 -15.11
N VAL A 70 10.42 -8.73 -15.00
CA VAL A 70 8.97 -8.95 -15.06
C VAL A 70 8.51 -9.03 -16.50
N THR A 71 8.21 -10.24 -16.98
CA THR A 71 7.92 -10.52 -18.40
C THR A 71 6.45 -10.79 -18.70
N ASN A 72 5.61 -10.94 -17.68
CA ASN A 72 4.20 -11.32 -17.79
C ASN A 72 3.23 -10.17 -17.48
N LEU A 73 3.74 -8.97 -17.21
CA LEU A 73 2.98 -7.77 -16.91
C LEU A 73 3.48 -6.60 -17.76
N THR A 74 2.66 -5.57 -17.92
CA THR A 74 3.00 -4.40 -18.75
C THR A 74 2.65 -3.08 -18.06
N ILE A 75 3.43 -2.04 -18.32
CA ILE A 75 3.10 -0.67 -17.88
C ILE A 75 1.76 -0.26 -18.49
N GLY A 76 0.89 0.33 -17.67
CA GLY A 76 -0.49 0.71 -18.02
C GLY A 76 -1.53 -0.39 -17.75
N GLN A 77 -1.11 -1.61 -17.42
CA GLN A 77 -2.03 -2.70 -17.09
C GLN A 77 -2.77 -2.42 -15.78
N LEU A 78 -4.08 -2.65 -15.80
CA LEU A 78 -4.93 -2.58 -14.61
C LEU A 78 -4.86 -3.90 -13.83
N VAL A 79 -4.65 -3.80 -12.53
CA VAL A 79 -4.48 -4.96 -11.64
C VAL A 79 -5.27 -4.78 -10.36
N GLY A 80 -5.86 -5.88 -9.89
CA GLY A 80 -6.29 -6.03 -8.50
C GLY A 80 -5.14 -6.60 -7.68
N ILE A 81 -5.02 -6.19 -6.42
CA ILE A 81 -3.90 -6.58 -5.55
C ILE A 81 -4.40 -7.58 -4.51
N GLU A 82 -3.81 -8.78 -4.52
CA GLU A 82 -3.98 -9.76 -3.45
C GLU A 82 -3.03 -9.39 -2.30
N ALA A 83 -3.61 -8.86 -1.21
CA ALA A 83 -2.86 -8.17 -0.18
C ALA A 83 -2.29 -9.09 0.94
N GLU A 84 -2.27 -10.41 0.76
CA GLU A 84 -1.70 -11.34 1.77
C GLU A 84 -0.21 -11.09 2.02
N HIS A 85 0.50 -10.45 1.07
CA HIS A 85 1.95 -10.20 1.12
C HIS A 85 2.33 -8.75 0.78
N LEU A 86 1.49 -7.76 1.10
CA LEU A 86 1.91 -6.36 1.00
C LEU A 86 3.07 -6.11 1.98
N LEU A 87 4.30 -6.25 1.50
CA LEU A 87 5.45 -5.57 2.08
C LEU A 87 5.15 -4.07 1.92
N GLY A 88 5.01 -3.37 3.04
CA GLY A 88 4.69 -1.94 3.06
C GLY A 88 5.74 -1.12 2.31
N CYS A 89 5.38 0.11 1.95
CA CYS A 89 6.31 1.05 1.33
C CYS A 89 7.15 1.73 2.43
N GLY A 90 8.38 1.30 2.62
CA GLY A 90 9.33 1.90 3.58
C GLY A 90 10.18 0.84 4.26
N ASP A 91 11.44 1.19 4.55
CA ASP A 91 12.42 0.33 5.23
C ASP A 91 11.91 -0.25 6.56
#